data_AF-A0A376VPT5-F1
#
_entry.id   AF-A0A376VPT5-F1
#
_cell.length_a   1.000
_cell.length_b   1.000
_cell.length_c   1.000
_cell.angle_alpha   90.00
_cell.angle_beta   90.00
_cell.angle_gamma   90.00
#
_symmetry.space_group_name_H-M   'P 1'
#
loop_
_entity.id
_entity.type
_entity.pdbx_description
1 polymer ?
#
loop_
_entity_poly.entity_id
_entity_poly.type
_entity_poly.pdbx_seq_one_letter_code
_entity_poly.pdbx_strand_id
1 'polypeptide(L)' 'MQKRYLGKSGLEVSALGLGCMGLSHGYGPATDTRQAIELISCCG' A
#
# COMPACT_ATOMS: atom_id res chain seq x y z
N MET A 1 -13.65 -1.40 6.09
CA MET A 1 -12.87 -0.44 5.28
C MET A 1 -13.83 0.51 4.57
N GLN A 2 -13.65 1.83 4.70
CA GLN A 2 -14.39 2.83 3.92
C GLN A 2 -13.85 2.83 2.48
N LYS A 3 -14.74 2.96 1.48
CA LYS A 3 -14.39 2.92 0.06
C LYS A 3 -14.88 4.16 -0.68
N ARG A 4 -14.27 4.46 -1.83
CA ARG A 4 -14.63 5.59 -2.70
C ARG A 4 -14.30 5.29 -4.16
N TYR A 5 -14.99 5.97 -5.08
CA TYR A 5 -14.64 5.92 -6.50
C TYR A 5 -13.46 6.84 -6.82
N LEU A 6 -12.48 6.33 -7.56
CA LEU A 6 -11.33 7.08 -8.04
C LEU A 6 -11.64 7.70 -9.42
N GLY A 7 -11.79 9.02 -9.44
CA GLY A 7 -12.04 9.76 -10.68
C GLY A 7 -13.39 9.40 -11.32
N LYS A 8 -13.42 9.34 -12.66
CA LYS A 8 -14.63 9.03 -13.45
C LYS A 8 -14.62 7.65 -14.09
N SER A 9 -13.60 6.83 -13.81
CA SER A 9 -13.43 5.49 -14.40
C SER A 9 -14.29 4.42 -13.72
N GLY A 10 -14.99 4.75 -12.63
CA GLY A 10 -15.78 3.78 -11.87
C GLY A 10 -14.95 2.82 -11.01
N LEU A 11 -13.63 3.04 -10.90
CA LEU A 11 -12.75 2.24 -10.05
C LEU A 11 -13.03 2.51 -8.57
N GLU A 12 -13.51 1.51 -7.83
CA GLU A 12 -13.69 1.60 -6.38
C GLU A 12 -12.39 1.27 -5.65
N VAL A 13 -11.94 2.15 -4.76
CA VAL A 13 -10.71 2.00 -3.97
C VAL A 13 -10.98 2.26 -2.50
N SER A 14 -10.10 1.76 -1.62
CA SER A 14 -10.13 2.11 -0.20
C SER A 14 -9.94 3.61 0.00
N ALA A 15 -10.63 4.16 1.00
CA ALA A 15 -10.46 5.56 1.40
C ALA A 15 -9.04 5.82 1.93
N LEU A 16 -8.34 4.79 2.42
CA LEU A 16 -6.94 4.85 2.82
C LEU A 16 -6.12 3.90 1.94
N GLY A 17 -4.93 4.35 1.53
CA GLY A 17 -3.96 3.56 0.79
C GLY A 17 -2.72 3.24 1.62
N LEU A 18 -2.02 2.17 1.26
CA LEU A 18 -0.73 1.79 1.84
C LEU A 18 0.40 2.43 1.04
N GLY A 19 1.21 3.28 1.67
CA GLY A 19 2.40 3.85 1.05
C GLY A 19 3.59 2.89 1.14
N CYS A 20 4.10 2.41 0.00
CA CYS A 20 5.20 1.43 -0.02
C CYS A 20 6.61 2.05 -0.14
N MET A 21 6.75 3.37 -0.28
CA MET A 21 8.05 4.02 -0.53
C MET A 21 9.08 3.71 0.57
N GLY A 22 8.64 3.69 1.84
CA GLY A 22 9.49 3.38 2.99
C GLY A 22 9.88 1.90 3.15
N LEU A 23 9.27 0.98 2.39
CA LEU A 23 9.69 -0.43 2.38
C LEU A 23 10.99 -0.63 1.60
N SER A 24 11.42 0.38 0.86
CA SER A 24 12.65 0.41 0.05
C SER A 24 13.63 1.47 0.57
N HIS A 25 14.76 1.68 -0.13
CA HIS A 25 15.83 2.63 0.23
C HIS A 25 15.42 4.12 0.25
N GLY A 26 14.13 4.46 0.07
CA GLY A 26 13.68 5.85 -0.11
C GLY A 26 13.83 6.76 1.12
N TYR A 27 13.89 6.21 2.34
CA TYR A 27 13.96 7.00 3.58
C TYR A 27 14.81 6.37 4.70
N GLY A 28 15.58 5.32 4.40
CA GLY A 28 16.34 4.56 5.39
C GLY A 28 16.83 3.22 4.84
N PRO A 29 17.44 2.35 5.67
CA PRO A 29 17.76 0.99 5.24
C PRO A 29 16.49 0.29 4.77
N ALA A 30 16.57 -0.39 3.63
CA ALA A 30 15.42 -1.10 3.08
C ALA A 30 14.90 -2.13 4.08
N THR A 31 13.58 -2.23 4.18
CA THR A 31 12.95 -3.29 4.97
C THR A 31 13.28 -4.63 4.33
N ASP A 32 13.46 -5.68 5.13
CA ASP A 32 13.63 -7.03 4.59
C ASP A 32 12.47 -7.38 3.65
N THR A 33 12.81 -7.97 2.50
CA THR A 33 11.85 -8.26 1.44
C THR A 33 10.72 -9.17 1.91
N ARG A 34 11.00 -10.17 2.78
CA ARG A 34 9.94 -11.06 3.27
C ARG A 34 8.98 -10.32 4.18
N GLN A 35 9.48 -9.46 5.07
CA GLN A 35 8.65 -8.63 5.93
C GLN A 35 7.79 -7.65 5.12
N ALA A 36 8.35 -7.04 4.07
CA ALA A 36 7.59 -6.17 3.17
C ALA A 36 6.48 -6.93 2.41
N ILE A 37 6.77 -8.15 1.93
CA ILE A 37 5.78 -9.01 1.27
C ILE A 37 4.66 -9.37 2.25
N GLU A 38 5.00 -9.82 3.46
CA GLU A 38 4.03 -10.19 4.49
C GLU A 38 3.09 -9.02 4.80
N LEU A 39 3.63 -7.82 4.97
CA LEU A 39 2.87 -6.61 5.26
C LEU A 39 1.91 -6.24 4.13
N ILE A 40 2.35 -6.30 2.87
CA ILE A 40 1.50 -5.99 1.71
C ILE A 40 0.40 -7.05 1.53
N SER A 41 0.73 -8.34 1.72
CA SER A 41 -0.20 -9.45 1.53
C SER A 41 -1.21 -9.60 2.67
N CYS A 42 -0.89 -9.18 3.89
CA CYS A 42 -1.80 -9.21 5.04
C CYS A 42 -2.86 -8.08 4.98
N CYS A 43 -2.62 -7.03 4.19
CA CYS A 43 -3.48 -5.83 4.13
C CYS A 43 -4.70 -5.95 3.19
N GLY A 44 -5.13 -7.19 2.87
CA GLY A 44 -6.26 -7.50 1.97
C GLY A 44 -7.64 -7.35 2.61
#